data_AF-A0A319CVZ8-F1
#
_entry.id   AF-A0A319CVZ8-F1
#
_cell.length_a   1.000
_cell.length_b   1.000
_cell.length_c   1.000
_cell.angle_alpha   90.00
_cell.angle_beta   90.00
_cell.angle_gamma   90.00
#
_symmetry.space_group_name_H-M   'P 1'
#
loop_
_entity.id
_entity.type
_entity.pdbx_description
1 polymer ?
#
loop_
_entity_poly.entity_id
_entity_poly.type
_entity_poly.pdbx_seq_one_letter_code
_entity_poly.pdbx_strand_id
1 'polypeptide(L)'
;MPPGPVQADCYTNTDYEIGKRLFNVYMALMIVHTSSNGRTDGSLVEADRFIDSKAYDFEAALVAIKSLNLDLPRTNKFDDESCEDYIYKILGFVRLSNSREDFVPLLTKLHLQIPTCLADIGISTTAYQQSVLEDMAGRYISPAPTQCSSNANDEPDIWKYTSRLWEDGSNHGVTPNVKESCLSSYPPKFRITISYLGIQASGEGKNKKLAKHIAAKGVCQRLGLQPC
;
A
#
# COMPACT_ATOMS: atom_id res chain seq x y z
N MET A 1 -35.32 -13.34 -23.14
CA MET A 1 -34.45 -14.42 -22.65
C MET A 1 -34.17 -14.16 -21.18
N PRO A 2 -34.49 -15.07 -20.27
CA PRO A 2 -34.02 -14.96 -18.89
C PRO A 2 -32.49 -15.13 -18.87
N PRO A 3 -31.76 -14.43 -17.98
CA PRO A 3 -30.33 -14.67 -17.82
C PRO A 3 -30.14 -16.14 -17.40
N GLY A 4 -29.30 -16.86 -18.13
CA GLY A 4 -28.91 -18.21 -17.74
C GLY A 4 -28.25 -18.21 -16.36
N PRO A 5 -28.30 -19.34 -15.63
CA PRO A 5 -27.68 -19.43 -14.31
C PRO A 5 -26.20 -19.04 -14.40
N VAL A 6 -25.79 -18.08 -13.56
CA VAL A 6 -24.38 -17.68 -13.41
C VAL A 6 -23.62 -18.92 -12.96
N GLN A 7 -22.72 -19.42 -13.82
CA GLN A 7 -21.91 -20.58 -13.51
C GLN A 7 -21.03 -20.24 -12.30
N ALA A 8 -21.21 -20.97 -11.20
CA ALA A 8 -20.43 -20.76 -9.99
C ALA A 8 -18.94 -21.03 -10.28
N ASP A 9 -18.06 -20.08 -9.93
CA ASP A 9 -16.61 -20.25 -10.11
C ASP A 9 -16.12 -21.42 -9.26
N CYS A 10 -15.25 -22.24 -9.83
CA CYS A 10 -14.59 -23.36 -9.16
C CYS A 10 -13.56 -22.90 -8.10
N TYR A 11 -13.08 -21.66 -8.20
CA TYR A 11 -12.26 -21.05 -7.17
C TYR A 11 -13.13 -20.37 -6.12
N THR A 12 -12.74 -20.54 -4.85
CA THR A 12 -13.41 -19.90 -3.73
C THR A 12 -12.89 -18.48 -3.51
N ASN A 13 -13.68 -17.66 -2.80
CA ASN A 13 -13.19 -16.37 -2.32
C ASN A 13 -11.96 -16.49 -1.42
N THR A 14 -11.81 -17.62 -0.72
CA THR A 14 -10.64 -17.89 0.12
C THR A 14 -9.38 -18.04 -0.72
N ASP A 15 -9.47 -18.72 -1.87
CA ASP A 15 -8.35 -18.85 -2.80
C ASP A 15 -7.89 -17.47 -3.29
N TYR A 16 -8.83 -16.63 -3.71
CA TYR A 16 -8.54 -15.26 -4.11
C TYR A 16 -7.83 -14.46 -3.00
N GLU A 17 -8.42 -14.41 -1.80
CA GLU A 17 -7.90 -13.61 -0.69
C GLU A 17 -6.53 -14.09 -0.19
N ILE A 18 -6.31 -15.41 -0.14
CA ILE A 18 -5.01 -15.97 0.24
C ILE A 18 -3.97 -15.70 -0.84
N GLY A 19 -4.30 -15.94 -2.11
CA GLY A 19 -3.37 -15.73 -3.20
C GLY A 19 -2.94 -14.27 -3.37
N LYS A 20 -3.86 -13.32 -3.21
CA LYS A 20 -3.55 -11.89 -3.21
C LYS A 20 -2.54 -11.52 -2.11
N ARG A 21 -2.73 -12.02 -0.89
CA ARG A 21 -1.80 -11.77 0.22
C ARG A 21 -0.44 -12.39 -0.04
N LEU A 22 -0.41 -13.63 -0.53
CA LEU A 22 0.83 -14.32 -0.87
C LEU A 22 1.60 -13.59 -1.97
N PHE A 23 0.91 -13.15 -3.02
CA PHE A 23 1.51 -12.38 -4.09
C PHE A 23 2.14 -11.08 -3.57
N ASN A 24 1.39 -10.27 -2.81
CA ASN A 24 1.90 -9.00 -2.29
C ASN A 24 3.11 -9.19 -1.38
N VAL A 25 3.06 -10.17 -0.46
CA VAL A 25 4.18 -10.50 0.42
C VAL A 25 5.38 -10.98 -0.39
N TYR A 26 5.16 -11.83 -1.39
CA TYR A 26 6.22 -12.32 -2.25
C TYR A 26 6.89 -11.19 -3.04
N MET A 27 6.11 -10.31 -3.67
CA MET A 27 6.64 -9.17 -4.41
C MET A 27 7.43 -8.22 -3.50
N ALA A 28 6.92 -7.95 -2.29
CA ALA A 28 7.64 -7.15 -1.32
C ALA A 28 8.96 -7.79 -0.89
N LEU A 29 8.96 -9.08 -0.57
CA LEU A 29 10.18 -9.82 -0.24
C LEU A 29 11.19 -9.78 -1.38
N MET A 30 10.74 -9.95 -2.62
CA MET A 30 11.61 -9.92 -3.79
C MET A 30 12.25 -8.54 -3.97
N ILE A 31 11.44 -7.47 -3.98
CA ILE A 31 11.94 -6.10 -4.19
C ILE A 31 12.91 -5.70 -3.08
N VAL A 32 12.60 -6.03 -1.82
CA VAL A 32 13.50 -5.75 -0.69
C VAL A 32 14.80 -6.58 -0.79
N HIS A 33 14.73 -7.82 -1.26
CA HIS A 33 15.92 -8.67 -1.41
C HIS A 33 16.83 -8.21 -2.54
N THR A 34 16.27 -7.70 -3.64
CA THR A 34 17.02 -7.19 -4.79
C THR A 34 17.40 -5.72 -4.67
N SER A 35 16.91 -5.00 -3.65
CA SER A 35 17.18 -3.57 -3.47
C SER A 35 18.66 -3.33 -3.16
N SER A 36 19.27 -2.42 -3.93
CA SER A 36 20.64 -1.94 -3.67
C SER A 36 20.77 -1.17 -2.36
N ASN A 37 19.66 -0.64 -1.84
CA ASN A 37 19.59 0.09 -0.57
C ASN A 37 19.53 -0.86 0.64
N GLY A 38 19.51 -2.17 0.43
CA GLY A 38 19.37 -3.17 1.48
C GLY A 38 18.00 -3.14 2.17
N ARG A 39 17.92 -3.75 3.36
CA ARG A 39 16.66 -3.91 4.12
C ARG A 39 16.31 -2.64 4.89
N THR A 40 15.83 -1.63 4.20
CA THR A 40 15.47 -0.31 4.76
C THR A 40 14.01 0.03 4.55
N ASP A 41 13.48 0.99 5.30
CA ASP A 41 12.10 1.50 5.11
C ASP A 41 11.89 2.00 3.68
N GLY A 42 12.92 2.56 3.03
CA GLY A 42 12.87 2.99 1.63
C GLY A 42 12.61 1.84 0.66
N SER A 43 13.23 0.67 0.87
CA SER A 43 13.00 -0.52 0.04
C SER A 43 11.57 -1.08 0.15
N LEU A 44 10.94 -0.92 1.33
CA LEU A 44 9.54 -1.29 1.53
C LEU A 44 8.59 -0.32 0.85
N VAL A 45 8.85 1.00 0.94
CA VAL A 45 8.05 2.01 0.23
C VAL A 45 8.13 1.82 -1.29
N GLU A 46 9.30 1.45 -1.80
CA GLU A 46 9.47 1.10 -3.21
C GLU A 46 8.64 -0.14 -3.61
N ALA A 47 8.64 -1.17 -2.77
CA ALA A 47 7.82 -2.35 -2.97
C ALA A 47 6.32 -2.03 -2.97
N ASP A 48 5.84 -1.28 -1.99
CA ASP A 48 4.44 -0.85 -1.89
C ASP A 48 4.03 -0.07 -3.13
N ARG A 49 4.87 0.87 -3.58
CA ARG A 49 4.62 1.65 -4.79
C ARG A 49 4.50 0.77 -6.03
N PHE A 50 5.36 -0.23 -6.19
CA PHE A 50 5.31 -1.16 -7.33
C PHE A 50 4.03 -2.00 -7.34
N ILE A 51 3.63 -2.50 -6.16
CA ILE A 51 2.41 -3.30 -5.98
C ILE A 51 1.18 -2.44 -6.29
N ASP A 52 1.12 -1.22 -5.74
CA ASP A 52 -0.01 -0.31 -5.91
C ASP A 52 -0.12 0.25 -7.33
N SER A 53 1.01 0.43 -8.04
CA SER A 53 1.01 0.91 -9.41
C SER A 53 0.51 -0.13 -10.42
N LYS A 54 0.31 -1.39 -10.00
CA LYS A 54 -0.03 -2.52 -10.88
C LYS A 54 0.91 -2.63 -12.09
N ALA A 55 2.19 -2.28 -11.89
CA ALA A 55 3.19 -2.29 -12.96
C ALA A 55 3.69 -3.71 -13.31
N TYR A 56 3.23 -4.71 -12.55
CA TYR A 56 3.53 -6.11 -12.81
C TYR A 56 2.80 -6.60 -14.07
N ASP A 57 3.53 -7.30 -14.95
CA ASP A 57 2.95 -7.85 -16.18
C ASP A 57 2.17 -9.13 -15.89
N PHE A 58 0.90 -8.97 -15.54
CA PHE A 58 -0.01 -10.07 -15.25
C PHE A 58 -0.32 -10.93 -16.48
N GLU A 59 -0.26 -10.37 -17.69
CA GLU A 59 -0.52 -11.12 -18.93
C GLU A 59 0.63 -12.09 -19.22
N ALA A 60 1.87 -11.58 -19.19
CA ALA A 60 3.06 -12.40 -19.36
C ALA A 60 3.18 -13.46 -18.26
N ALA A 61 2.84 -13.10 -17.03
CA ALA A 61 2.77 -14.04 -15.92
C ALA A 61 1.74 -15.15 -16.13
N LEU A 62 0.56 -14.83 -16.64
CA LEU A 62 -0.44 -15.86 -16.90
C LEU A 62 0.02 -16.84 -17.98
N VAL A 63 0.68 -16.35 -19.04
CA VAL A 63 1.30 -17.21 -20.07
C VAL A 63 2.37 -18.11 -19.45
N ALA A 64 3.23 -17.56 -18.59
CA ALA A 64 4.27 -18.32 -17.90
C ALA A 64 3.69 -19.41 -16.97
N ILE A 65 2.60 -19.13 -16.26
CA ILE A 65 1.92 -20.09 -15.40
C ILE A 65 1.32 -21.23 -16.23
N LYS A 66 0.68 -20.94 -17.37
CA LYS A 66 0.12 -21.97 -18.25
C LYS A 66 1.19 -22.97 -18.73
N SER A 67 2.44 -22.53 -18.88
CA SER A 67 3.55 -23.42 -19.25
C SER A 67 3.94 -24.45 -18.17
N LEU A 68 3.51 -24.26 -16.92
CA LEU A 68 3.82 -25.18 -15.82
C LEU A 68 2.95 -26.45 -15.82
N ASN A 69 1.90 -26.52 -16.65
CA ASN A 69 0.95 -27.65 -16.69
C ASN A 69 0.42 -28.04 -15.29
N LEU A 70 0.10 -27.04 -14.48
CA LEU A 70 -0.46 -27.24 -13.14
C LEU A 70 -1.85 -27.92 -13.24
N ASP A 71 -2.15 -28.79 -12.28
CA ASP A 71 -3.47 -29.40 -12.13
C ASP A 71 -4.45 -28.37 -11.55
N LEU A 72 -4.99 -27.52 -12.43
CA LEU A 72 -5.90 -26.43 -12.08
C LEU A 72 -7.36 -26.80 -12.36
N PRO A 73 -8.31 -26.42 -11.48
CA PRO A 73 -9.75 -26.65 -11.70
C PRO A 73 -10.29 -26.09 -13.01
N ARG A 74 -9.68 -25.00 -13.50
CA ARG A 74 -9.85 -24.49 -14.86
C ARG A 74 -8.56 -23.89 -15.38
N THR A 75 -8.39 -23.94 -16.69
CA THR A 75 -7.18 -23.48 -17.40
C THR A 75 -7.31 -22.06 -17.94
N ASN A 76 -8.54 -21.60 -18.20
CA ASN A 76 -8.83 -20.30 -18.81
C ASN A 76 -9.54 -19.36 -17.82
N LYS A 77 -9.23 -18.06 -17.97
CA LYS A 77 -9.93 -16.97 -17.27
C LYS A 77 -11.33 -16.77 -17.85
N PHE A 78 -12.25 -16.21 -17.08
CA PHE A 78 -13.51 -15.70 -17.64
C PHE A 78 -13.28 -14.39 -18.41
N ASP A 79 -14.20 -14.04 -19.31
CA ASP A 79 -14.08 -12.85 -20.16
C ASP A 79 -14.11 -11.55 -19.33
N ASP A 80 -14.90 -11.53 -18.26
CA ASP A 80 -15.06 -10.43 -17.31
C ASP A 80 -14.04 -10.44 -16.15
N GLU A 81 -13.22 -11.49 -16.06
CA GLU A 81 -12.19 -11.63 -15.03
C GLU A 81 -10.85 -11.03 -15.49
N SER A 82 -10.22 -10.27 -14.58
CA SER A 82 -8.87 -9.74 -14.80
C SER A 82 -7.80 -10.83 -14.66
N CYS A 83 -6.69 -10.70 -15.39
CA CYS A 83 -5.56 -11.64 -15.26
C CYS A 83 -4.96 -11.61 -13.85
N GLU A 84 -4.97 -10.46 -13.20
CA GLU A 84 -4.58 -10.30 -11.79
C GLU A 84 -5.42 -11.16 -10.86
N ASP A 85 -6.75 -11.02 -10.91
CA ASP A 85 -7.65 -11.76 -10.02
C ASP A 85 -7.55 -13.28 -10.27
N TYR A 86 -7.39 -13.67 -11.54
CA TYR A 86 -7.22 -15.07 -11.91
C TYR A 86 -5.90 -15.65 -11.36
N ILE A 87 -4.80 -14.91 -11.45
CA ILE A 87 -3.51 -15.30 -10.89
C ILE A 87 -3.61 -15.44 -9.36
N TYR A 88 -4.30 -14.53 -8.67
CA TYR A 88 -4.53 -14.66 -7.23
C TYR A 88 -5.31 -15.93 -6.88
N LYS A 89 -6.37 -16.26 -7.63
CA LYS A 89 -7.11 -17.52 -7.43
C LYS A 89 -6.22 -18.75 -7.61
N ILE A 90 -5.38 -18.79 -8.66
CA ILE A 90 -4.43 -19.88 -8.89
C ILE A 90 -3.44 -20.02 -7.72
N LEU A 91 -2.85 -18.90 -7.29
CA LEU A 91 -1.90 -18.87 -6.16
C LEU A 91 -2.50 -19.42 -4.86
N GLY A 92 -3.71 -18.99 -4.52
CA GLY A 92 -4.40 -19.46 -3.33
C GLY A 92 -4.76 -20.93 -3.42
N PHE A 93 -5.34 -21.35 -4.54
CA PHE A 93 -5.72 -22.74 -4.78
C PHE A 93 -4.51 -23.67 -4.66
N VAL A 94 -3.42 -23.38 -5.38
CA VAL A 94 -2.20 -24.21 -5.36
C VAL A 94 -1.61 -24.24 -3.95
N ARG A 95 -1.65 -23.12 -3.21
CA ARG A 95 -1.12 -23.09 -1.85
C ARG A 95 -1.94 -23.92 -0.86
N LEU A 96 -3.27 -23.86 -0.97
CA LEU A 96 -4.21 -24.51 -0.07
C LEU A 96 -4.46 -25.98 -0.46
N SER A 97 -4.15 -26.35 -1.69
CA SER A 97 -4.17 -27.73 -2.15
C SER A 97 -3.14 -28.60 -1.41
N ASN A 98 -3.43 -29.90 -1.34
CA ASN A 98 -2.56 -30.85 -0.63
C ASN A 98 -1.19 -31.03 -1.33
N SER A 99 -1.08 -30.72 -2.62
CA SER A 99 0.17 -30.74 -3.39
C SER A 99 0.98 -29.47 -3.14
N ARG A 100 1.98 -29.55 -2.25
CA ARG A 100 2.90 -28.42 -2.00
C ARG A 100 4.00 -28.28 -3.05
N GLU A 101 4.17 -29.29 -3.91
CA GLU A 101 5.27 -29.39 -4.86
C GLU A 101 5.16 -28.35 -5.98
N ASP A 102 3.92 -27.98 -6.33
CA ASP A 102 3.60 -27.03 -7.41
C ASP A 102 3.77 -25.56 -7.01
N PHE A 103 3.79 -25.27 -5.72
CA PHE A 103 3.80 -23.90 -5.22
C PHE A 103 5.14 -23.19 -5.46
N VAL A 104 6.27 -23.89 -5.28
CA VAL A 104 7.60 -23.31 -5.46
C VAL A 104 7.89 -23.01 -6.94
N PRO A 105 7.62 -23.91 -7.90
CA PRO A 105 7.71 -23.62 -9.33
C PRO A 105 6.84 -22.43 -9.75
N LEU A 106 5.62 -22.34 -9.21
CA LEU A 106 4.70 -21.22 -9.47
C LEU A 106 5.32 -19.88 -9.05
N LEU A 107 5.82 -19.77 -7.81
CA LEU A 107 6.48 -18.55 -7.33
C LEU A 107 7.71 -18.18 -8.15
N THR A 108 8.50 -19.18 -8.56
CA THR A 108 9.70 -18.97 -9.38
C THR A 108 9.33 -18.37 -10.74
N LYS A 109 8.25 -18.83 -11.38
CA LYS A 109 7.77 -18.26 -12.65
C LYS A 109 7.29 -16.82 -12.50
N LEU A 110 6.58 -16.51 -11.42
CA LEU A 110 6.11 -15.15 -11.14
C LEU A 110 7.28 -14.18 -10.96
N HIS A 111 8.37 -14.60 -10.33
CA HIS A 111 9.54 -13.75 -10.15
C HIS A 111 10.15 -13.30 -11.49
N LEU A 112 10.21 -14.18 -12.49
CA LEU A 112 10.81 -13.90 -13.80
C LEU A 112 10.04 -12.88 -14.64
N GLN A 113 8.85 -12.45 -14.20
CA GLN A 113 8.01 -11.49 -14.93
C GLN A 113 8.10 -10.07 -14.36
N ILE A 114 8.89 -9.89 -13.31
CA ILE A 114 9.24 -8.55 -12.86
C ILE A 114 10.21 -7.97 -13.90
N PRO A 115 9.99 -6.74 -14.39
CA PRO A 115 10.99 -6.07 -15.21
C PRO A 115 12.29 -5.93 -14.41
N THR A 116 13.24 -6.82 -14.67
CA THR A 116 14.53 -6.80 -13.98
C THR A 116 15.27 -5.55 -14.42
N CYS A 117 15.38 -4.55 -13.55
CA CYS A 117 16.33 -3.48 -13.69
C CYS A 117 17.74 -4.01 -13.40
N LEU A 118 18.29 -4.83 -14.31
CA LEU A 118 19.72 -5.13 -14.48
C LEU A 118 19.94 -6.09 -15.67
N ALA A 119 20.07 -5.51 -16.86
CA ALA A 119 20.94 -6.03 -17.91
C ALA A 119 21.34 -4.87 -18.82
N ASP A 120 22.60 -4.45 -18.72
CA ASP A 120 23.28 -3.70 -19.78
C ASP A 120 23.09 -4.45 -21.10
N ILE A 121 22.28 -3.89 -22.00
CA ILE A 121 22.48 -3.76 -23.44
C ILE A 121 21.48 -2.68 -23.89
N GLY A 122 22.03 -1.63 -24.50
CA GLY A 122 21.34 -0.37 -24.74
C GLY A 122 20.04 -0.51 -25.51
N ILE A 123 18.94 -0.19 -24.82
CA ILE A 123 17.73 0.37 -25.41
C ILE A 123 17.33 1.55 -24.54
N SER A 124 17.28 2.72 -25.18
CA SER A 124 17.26 4.08 -24.65
C SER A 124 16.49 4.32 -23.36
N THR A 125 17.26 4.66 -22.33
CA THR A 125 16.92 5.36 -21.09
C THR A 125 16.43 6.81 -21.32
N THR A 126 15.73 7.11 -22.41
CA THR A 126 15.23 8.48 -22.69
C THR A 126 13.73 8.63 -22.47
N ALA A 127 12.93 7.57 -22.51
CA ALA A 127 11.48 7.70 -22.34
C ALA A 127 11.02 7.74 -20.86
N TYR A 128 11.69 7.00 -19.96
CA TYR A 128 11.31 6.95 -18.54
C TYR A 128 11.90 8.13 -17.73
N GLN A 129 13.05 8.67 -18.13
CA GLN A 129 13.60 9.87 -17.50
C GLN A 129 12.86 11.14 -17.93
N GLN A 130 12.28 11.18 -19.13
CA GLN A 130 11.61 12.38 -19.64
C GLN A 130 10.27 12.64 -18.94
N SER A 131 9.53 11.59 -18.52
CA SER A 131 8.34 11.77 -17.67
C SER A 131 8.69 12.17 -16.23
N VAL A 132 9.90 11.87 -15.75
CA VAL A 132 10.37 12.21 -14.39
C VAL A 132 10.93 13.64 -14.33
N LEU A 133 11.42 14.19 -15.45
CA LEU A 133 11.98 15.55 -15.52
C LEU A 133 10.99 16.62 -16.00
N GLU A 134 10.02 16.30 -16.84
CA GLU A 134 9.02 17.29 -17.31
C GLU A 134 8.02 17.67 -16.21
N ASP A 135 7.76 16.79 -15.25
CA ASP A 135 6.85 17.07 -14.11
C ASP A 135 7.49 17.96 -13.03
N MET A 136 8.79 18.27 -13.15
CA MET A 136 9.53 19.08 -12.17
C MET A 136 9.75 20.54 -12.59
N ALA A 137 9.41 20.93 -13.83
CA ALA A 137 9.74 22.26 -14.38
C ALA A 137 8.54 23.20 -14.67
N GLY A 138 7.30 22.73 -14.61
CA GLY A 138 6.11 23.53 -14.95
C GLY A 138 5.45 24.24 -13.77
N ARG A 139 5.99 25.36 -13.29
CA ARG A 139 5.21 26.28 -12.44
C ARG A 139 4.08 26.92 -13.27
N TYR A 140 2.83 26.80 -12.83
CA TYR A 140 1.86 27.90 -12.93
C TYR A 140 1.04 28.07 -11.65
N ILE A 141 1.48 29.06 -10.88
CA ILE A 141 0.68 30.14 -10.26
C ILE A 141 -0.49 29.74 -9.32
N SER A 142 -0.22 29.95 -8.01
CA SER A 142 -1.19 30.18 -6.93
C SER A 142 -2.33 31.14 -7.31
N PRO A 143 -3.48 31.03 -6.63
CA PRO A 143 -3.72 31.96 -5.52
C PRO A 143 -3.76 31.25 -4.16
N ALA A 144 -2.97 31.76 -3.23
CA ALA A 144 -3.00 31.48 -1.79
C ALA A 144 -4.28 32.09 -1.13
N PRO A 145 -4.59 31.88 0.17
CA PRO A 145 -3.79 31.24 1.24
C PRO A 145 -4.55 30.13 2.01
N THR A 146 -3.91 29.13 2.62
CA THR A 146 -3.02 29.29 3.78
C THR A 146 -2.14 28.04 3.91
N GLN A 147 -0.84 28.28 3.99
CA GLN A 147 0.22 27.29 4.20
C GLN A 147 0.09 26.56 5.53
N CYS A 148 0.48 25.29 5.55
CA CYS A 148 1.63 24.83 6.36
C CYS A 148 2.08 23.46 5.82
N SER A 149 3.18 23.47 5.07
CA SER A 149 3.96 22.29 4.73
C SER A 149 4.93 21.96 5.87
N SER A 150 5.13 20.67 6.16
CA SER A 150 6.45 20.11 6.45
C SER A 150 6.38 18.58 6.57
N ASN A 151 7.02 17.92 5.61
CA ASN A 151 7.91 16.76 5.74
C ASN A 151 7.38 15.50 6.44
N ALA A 152 7.07 14.50 5.63
CA ALA A 152 6.53 13.21 6.03
C ALA A 152 7.60 12.18 6.48
N ASN A 153 8.76 12.57 7.02
CA ASN A 153 9.74 11.59 7.49
C ASN A 153 10.64 11.95 8.67
N ASP A 154 10.35 13.00 9.46
CA ASP A 154 11.06 13.20 10.73
C ASP A 154 10.14 13.82 11.78
N GLU A 155 9.81 13.06 12.81
CA GLU A 155 9.91 13.57 14.19
C GLU A 155 9.83 12.38 15.17
N PRO A 156 10.96 11.90 15.73
CA PRO A 156 10.97 10.97 16.87
C PRO A 156 10.20 11.50 18.11
N ASP A 157 9.73 12.75 18.04
CA ASP A 157 9.15 13.53 19.11
C ASP A 157 7.69 13.94 18.92
N ILE A 158 6.98 13.43 17.89
CA ILE A 158 5.58 13.82 17.65
C ILE A 158 4.65 13.51 18.85
N TRP A 159 5.04 12.55 19.68
CA TRP A 159 4.34 12.21 20.92
C TRP A 159 4.36 13.36 21.95
N LYS A 160 5.37 14.23 21.93
CA LYS A 160 5.49 15.38 22.85
C LYS A 160 4.33 16.36 22.70
N TYR A 161 3.79 16.51 21.49
CA TYR A 161 2.57 17.31 21.27
C TYR A 161 1.35 16.74 21.99
N THR A 162 1.27 15.41 22.11
CA THR A 162 0.20 14.79 22.90
C THR A 162 0.44 15.04 24.39
N SER A 163 1.66 14.93 24.91
CA SER A 163 1.92 15.28 26.31
C SER A 163 1.59 16.75 26.59
N ARG A 164 2.08 17.67 25.75
CA ARG A 164 1.87 19.10 25.88
C ARG A 164 0.40 19.51 25.85
N LEU A 165 -0.40 18.94 24.94
CA LEU A 165 -1.83 19.25 24.84
C LEU A 165 -2.61 18.78 26.06
N TRP A 166 -2.22 17.66 26.68
CA TRP A 166 -2.88 17.14 27.88
C TRP A 166 -2.44 17.89 29.15
N GLU A 167 -1.19 18.34 29.22
CA GLU A 167 -0.72 19.27 30.26
C GLU A 167 -1.48 20.59 30.18
N ASP A 168 -1.59 21.17 28.98
CA ASP A 168 -2.33 22.41 28.76
C ASP A 168 -3.81 22.27 29.16
N GLY A 169 -4.44 21.16 28.77
CA GLY A 169 -5.81 20.84 29.18
C GLY A 169 -5.97 20.71 30.69
N SER A 170 -5.01 20.09 31.37
CA SER A 170 -5.01 19.97 32.83
C SER A 170 -4.87 21.34 33.51
N ASN A 171 -4.01 22.21 32.97
CA ASN A 171 -3.81 23.57 33.48
C ASN A 171 -5.03 24.48 33.29
N HIS A 172 -5.79 24.28 32.22
CA HIS A 172 -7.00 25.04 31.91
C HIS A 172 -8.30 24.39 32.42
N GLY A 173 -8.23 23.22 33.07
CA GLY A 173 -9.40 22.48 33.53
C GLY A 173 -10.30 21.94 32.41
N VAL A 174 -9.76 21.77 31.20
CA VAL A 174 -10.50 21.32 30.01
C VAL A 174 -9.86 20.04 29.47
N THR A 175 -10.64 18.98 29.31
CA THR A 175 -10.14 17.72 28.74
C THR A 175 -10.32 17.70 27.21
N PRO A 176 -9.27 17.42 26.41
CA PRO A 176 -9.40 17.25 24.97
C PRO A 176 -10.39 16.12 24.60
N ASN A 177 -11.35 16.42 23.72
CA ASN A 177 -12.30 15.42 23.21
C ASN A 177 -11.64 14.65 22.06
N VAL A 178 -11.61 13.32 22.16
CA VAL A 178 -10.99 12.44 21.16
C VAL A 178 -12.05 11.56 20.52
N LYS A 179 -12.21 11.66 19.19
CA LYS A 179 -13.05 10.76 18.38
C LYS A 179 -12.17 9.89 17.50
N GLU A 180 -12.45 8.60 17.52
CA GLU A 180 -11.73 7.60 16.73
C GLU A 180 -12.62 7.06 15.62
N SER A 181 -12.06 6.89 14.42
CA SER A 181 -12.66 6.10 13.35
C SER A 181 -11.65 5.18 12.68
N CYS A 182 -12.07 3.96 12.40
CA CYS A 182 -11.34 3.03 11.54
C CYS A 182 -11.73 3.33 10.09
N LEU A 183 -10.75 3.72 9.26
CA LEU A 183 -10.97 4.00 7.83
C LEU A 183 -10.77 2.76 6.96
N SER A 184 -9.84 1.88 7.36
CA SER A 184 -9.60 0.60 6.69
C SER A 184 -9.07 -0.42 7.69
N SER A 185 -9.56 -1.65 7.60
CA SER A 185 -9.06 -2.79 8.39
C SER A 185 -7.83 -3.43 7.74
N TYR A 186 -7.64 -3.32 6.42
CA TYR A 186 -6.49 -3.86 5.70
C TYR A 186 -6.21 -3.09 4.38
N PRO A 187 -5.04 -2.42 4.23
CA PRO A 187 -4.07 -2.14 5.29
C PRO A 187 -4.70 -1.27 6.40
N PRO A 188 -4.30 -1.46 7.66
CA PRO A 188 -4.94 -0.78 8.79
C PRO A 188 -4.73 0.73 8.71
N LYS A 189 -5.83 1.48 8.71
CA LYS A 189 -5.81 2.94 8.66
C LYS A 189 -6.83 3.51 9.64
N PHE A 190 -6.35 4.32 10.56
CA PHE A 190 -7.17 4.97 11.58
C PHE A 190 -7.13 6.47 11.39
N ARG A 191 -8.26 7.13 11.66
CA ARG A 191 -8.34 8.57 11.80
C ARG A 191 -8.75 8.90 13.22
N ILE A 192 -8.03 9.82 13.83
CA ILE A 192 -8.39 10.38 15.13
C ILE A 192 -8.60 11.87 14.96
N THR A 193 -9.71 12.36 15.51
CA THR A 193 -10.03 13.78 15.55
C THR A 193 -10.00 14.24 17.00
N ILE A 194 -9.20 15.27 17.29
CA ILE A 194 -9.11 15.88 18.61
C ILE A 194 -9.75 17.26 18.54
N SER A 195 -10.65 17.55 19.48
CA SER A 195 -11.26 18.86 19.69
C SER A 195 -10.88 19.39 21.07
N TYR A 196 -10.31 20.59 21.12
CA TYR A 196 -9.86 21.25 22.34
C TYR A 196 -9.96 22.77 22.20
N LEU A 197 -10.58 23.45 23.18
CA LEU A 197 -10.82 24.91 23.19
C LEU A 197 -11.41 25.47 21.88
N GLY A 198 -12.38 24.77 21.29
CA GLY A 198 -13.01 25.17 20.02
C GLY A 198 -12.17 24.91 18.76
N ILE A 199 -10.91 24.47 18.91
CA ILE A 199 -10.03 24.05 17.83
C ILE A 199 -10.16 22.54 17.61
N GLN A 200 -10.23 22.13 16.35
CA GLN A 200 -10.28 20.71 15.98
C GLN A 200 -9.24 20.38 14.91
N ALA A 201 -8.49 19.30 15.10
CA ALA A 201 -7.64 18.73 14.05
C ALA A 201 -7.78 17.21 13.99
N SER A 202 -7.54 16.65 12.82
CA SER A 202 -7.53 15.21 12.59
C SER A 202 -6.15 14.73 12.17
N GLY A 203 -5.84 13.49 12.54
CA GLY A 203 -4.62 12.80 12.16
C GLY A 203 -4.94 11.40 11.69
N GLU A 204 -4.23 10.94 10.67
CA GLU A 204 -4.36 9.60 10.12
C GLU A 204 -3.08 8.80 10.33
N GLY A 205 -3.21 7.51 10.64
CA GLY A 205 -2.03 6.67 10.83
C GLY A 205 -2.34 5.18 10.71
N LYS A 206 -1.28 4.39 10.51
CA LYS A 206 -1.32 2.92 10.47
C LYS A 206 -1.77 2.28 11.79
N ASN A 207 -1.73 3.05 12.87
CA ASN A 207 -2.27 2.68 14.16
C ASN A 207 -2.90 3.91 14.84
N LYS A 208 -3.78 3.66 15.80
CA LYS A 208 -4.47 4.69 16.58
C LYS A 208 -3.49 5.65 17.28
N LYS A 209 -2.35 5.12 17.77
CA LYS A 209 -1.36 5.92 18.51
C LYS A 209 -0.76 7.02 17.63
N LEU A 210 -0.31 6.68 16.43
CA LEU A 210 0.24 7.63 15.46
C LEU A 210 -0.82 8.64 15.02
N ALA A 211 -2.03 8.18 14.70
CA ALA A 211 -3.15 9.05 14.34
C ALA A 211 -3.45 10.10 15.43
N LYS A 212 -3.37 9.70 16.71
CA LYS A 212 -3.55 10.59 17.87
C LYS A 212 -2.45 11.64 17.95
N HIS A 213 -1.18 11.25 17.76
CA HIS A 213 -0.06 12.19 17.84
C HIS A 213 -0.12 13.24 16.73
N ILE A 214 -0.48 12.82 15.51
CA ILE A 214 -0.68 13.74 14.37
C ILE A 214 -1.85 14.70 14.65
N ALA A 215 -2.97 14.19 15.15
CA ALA A 215 -4.11 15.03 15.53
C ALA A 215 -3.73 16.05 16.62
N ALA A 216 -2.97 15.62 17.64
CA ALA A 216 -2.54 16.49 18.74
C ALA A 216 -1.57 17.56 18.27
N LYS A 217 -0.63 17.23 17.37
CA LYS A 217 0.25 18.20 16.71
C LYS A 217 -0.55 19.26 15.97
N GLY A 218 -1.57 18.86 15.19
CA GLY A 218 -2.44 19.79 14.48
C GLY A 218 -3.22 20.73 15.40
N VAL A 219 -3.69 20.25 16.55
CA VAL A 219 -4.34 21.10 17.56
C VAL A 219 -3.33 22.06 18.21
N CYS A 220 -2.15 21.56 18.62
CA CYS A 220 -1.11 22.38 19.24
C CYS A 220 -0.62 23.50 18.32
N GLN A 221 -0.37 23.18 17.04
CA GLN A 221 0.06 24.16 16.05
C GLN A 221 -0.96 25.29 15.87
N ARG A 222 -2.26 24.96 15.86
CA ARG A 222 -3.34 25.96 15.77
C ARG A 222 -3.51 26.80 17.03
N LEU A 223 -3.10 26.28 18.18
CA LEU A 223 -3.09 26.99 19.46
C LEU A 223 -1.75 27.71 19.74
N GLY A 224 -0.75 27.56 18.86
CA GLY A 224 0.59 28.10 19.10
C GLY A 224 1.36 27.38 20.22
N LEU A 225 0.95 26.19 20.62
CA LEU A 225 1.61 25.38 21.64
C LEU A 225 2.80 24.63 21.03
N GLN A 226 3.97 24.80 21.64
CA GLN A 226 5.16 24.03 21.29
C GLN A 226 5.51 23.02 22.39
N PRO A 227 5.95 21.81 22.03
CA PRO A 227 6.46 20.83 22.98
C PRO A 227 7.80 21.31 23.55
N CYS A 228 8.06 20.99 24.81
CA CYS A 228 9.34 21.25 25.47
C CYS A 228 10.42 20.22 25.08
#